data_AF-A0A3D0Z2U2-F1
#
_entry.id   AF-A0A3D0Z2U2-F1
#
_cell.length_a   1.000
_cell.length_b   1.000
_cell.length_c   1.000
_cell.angle_alpha   90.00
_cell.angle_beta   90.00
_cell.angle_gamma   90.00
#
_symmetry.space_group_name_H-M   'P 1'
#
loop_
_entity.id
_entity.type
_entity.pdbx_description
1 polymer ?
#
loop_
_entity_poly.entity_id
_entity_poly.type
_entity_poly.pdbx_seq_one_letter_code
_entity_poly.pdbx_strand_id
1 'polypeptide(L)'
;MKLNSYEKVWKVEKKIYSLANVHLPFPIKPVEMGYFLATALILFILDKITPLLFFLPALLKYVVMPYGIMKFLLKKKLDGKPPQKYFIDYFRYLLDRKSDLEFYRQTEQQSEEIKIHWDCTSRNF
;
A
#
# COMPACT_ATOMS: atom_id res chain seq x y z
N MET A 1 8.88 30.68 13.84
CA MET A 1 7.70 30.11 14.53
C MET A 1 7.20 28.92 13.70
N LYS A 2 7.17 27.71 14.26
CA LYS A 2 6.84 26.46 13.52
C LYS A 2 5.32 26.25 13.60
N LEU A 3 4.61 26.32 12.48
CA LEU A 3 3.18 25.96 12.43
C LEU A 3 3.05 24.45 12.67
N ASN A 4 2.37 24.06 13.73
CA ASN A 4 2.07 22.66 14.00
C ASN A 4 0.92 22.23 13.08
N SER A 5 1.15 21.23 12.23
CA SER A 5 0.09 20.66 11.38
C SER A 5 -0.92 19.93 12.26
N TYR A 6 -2.13 20.49 12.39
CA TYR A 6 -3.24 19.94 13.17
C TYR A 6 -4.01 18.83 12.44
N GLU A 7 -3.68 18.53 11.18
CA GLU A 7 -4.38 17.49 10.39
C GLU A 7 -4.24 16.08 11.00
N LYS A 8 -3.22 15.84 11.83
CA LYS A 8 -3.02 14.55 12.49
C LYS A 8 -4.11 14.22 13.51
N VAL A 9 -4.76 15.23 14.11
CA VAL A 9 -5.74 15.04 15.20
C VAL A 9 -7.01 14.34 14.70
N TRP A 10 -7.42 14.62 13.46
CA TRP A 10 -8.66 14.09 12.87
C TRP A 10 -8.44 12.85 12.00
N LYS A 11 -7.21 12.35 11.92
CA LYS A 11 -6.89 11.18 11.09
C LYS A 11 -7.27 9.89 11.82
N VAL A 12 -8.52 9.48 11.65
CA VAL A 12 -9.00 8.19 12.16
C VAL A 12 -8.34 7.05 11.37
N GLU A 13 -7.57 6.21 12.05
CA GLU A 13 -7.01 5.00 11.44
C GLU A 13 -8.11 3.99 11.16
N LYS A 14 -8.37 3.69 9.88
CA LYS A 14 -9.35 2.67 9.47
C LYS A 14 -8.89 1.27 9.92
N LYS A 15 -9.42 0.79 11.04
CA LYS A 15 -9.21 -0.56 11.59
C LYS A 15 -10.57 -1.21 11.86
N ILE A 16 -10.65 -2.51 11.61
CA ILE A 16 -11.85 -3.31 11.88
C ILE A 16 -11.62 -4.03 13.21
N TYR A 17 -12.53 -3.79 14.17
CA TYR A 17 -12.49 -4.40 15.51
C TYR A 17 -13.50 -5.53 15.68
N SER A 18 -14.55 -5.53 14.87
CA SER A 18 -15.59 -6.55 14.85
C SER A 18 -16.04 -6.84 13.43
N LEU A 19 -16.38 -8.10 13.17
CA LEU A 19 -17.08 -8.51 11.96
C LEU A 19 -18.42 -9.11 12.38
N ALA A 20 -19.51 -8.43 12.01
CA ALA A 20 -20.85 -8.72 12.53
C ALA A 20 -20.84 -8.78 14.07
N ASN A 21 -21.02 -9.98 14.66
CA ASN A 21 -21.07 -10.19 16.11
C ASN A 21 -19.76 -10.76 16.71
N VAL A 22 -18.73 -10.98 15.88
CA VAL A 22 -17.45 -11.53 16.35
C VAL A 22 -16.47 -10.38 16.58
N HIS A 23 -16.05 -10.20 17.82
CA HIS A 23 -14.95 -9.30 18.18
C HIS A 23 -13.62 -9.99 17.89
N LEU A 24 -12.79 -9.36 17.05
CA LEU A 24 -11.47 -9.91 16.77
C LEU A 24 -10.57 -9.64 17.99
N PRO A 25 -9.77 -10.62 18.45
CA PRO A 25 -8.82 -10.42 19.55
C PRO A 25 -7.74 -9.37 19.21
N PHE A 26 -7.52 -9.14 17.91
CA PHE A 26 -6.61 -8.11 17.40
C PHE A 26 -7.27 -7.31 16.27
N PRO A 27 -7.12 -5.99 16.25
CA PRO A 27 -7.66 -5.17 15.17
C PRO A 27 -6.91 -5.42 13.86
N ILE A 28 -7.66 -5.62 12.78
CA ILE A 28 -7.10 -5.86 11.43
C ILE A 28 -7.40 -4.66 10.53
N LYS A 29 -6.42 -4.24 9.74
CA LYS A 29 -6.62 -3.16 8.74
C LYS A 29 -7.31 -3.74 7.51
N PRO A 30 -8.31 -3.07 6.90
CA PRO A 30 -8.95 -3.53 5.66
C PRO A 30 -7.95 -3.79 4.53
N VAL A 31 -6.90 -2.97 4.47
CA VAL A 31 -5.82 -3.10 3.49
C VAL A 31 -5.02 -4.40 3.71
N GLU A 32 -4.72 -4.76 4.96
CA GLU A 32 -4.05 -6.04 5.28
C GLU A 32 -4.90 -7.23 4.81
N MET A 33 -6.21 -7.20 5.09
CA MET A 33 -7.14 -8.24 4.64
C MET A 33 -7.17 -8.37 3.12
N GLY A 34 -7.19 -7.25 2.38
CA GLY A 34 -7.14 -7.25 0.92
C GLY A 34 -5.87 -7.90 0.37
N TYR A 35 -4.70 -7.57 0.93
CA TYR A 35 -3.43 -8.19 0.52
C TYR A 35 -3.38 -9.67 0.88
N PHE A 36 -3.91 -10.08 2.03
CA PHE A 36 -3.97 -11.48 2.44
C PHE A 36 -4.78 -12.33 1.45
N LEU A 37 -5.98 -11.85 1.06
CA LEU A 37 -6.82 -12.55 0.10
C LEU A 37 -6.15 -12.64 -1.28
N ALA A 38 -5.54 -11.54 -1.74
CA ALA A 38 -4.83 -11.52 -3.02
C ALA A 38 -3.67 -12.52 -3.05
N THR A 39 -2.81 -12.55 -2.02
CA THR A 39 -1.67 -13.47 -1.95
C THR A 39 -2.12 -14.91 -1.79
N ALA A 40 -3.17 -15.19 -1.02
CA ALA A 40 -3.74 -16.53 -0.88
C ALA A 40 -4.28 -17.06 -2.22
N LEU A 41 -4.98 -16.23 -3.00
CA LEU A 41 -5.46 -16.60 -4.33
C LEU A 41 -4.31 -16.88 -5.31
N ILE A 42 -3.27 -16.04 -5.30
CA ILE A 42 -2.07 -16.24 -6.13
C ILE A 42 -1.41 -17.58 -5.78
N LEU A 43 -1.24 -17.88 -4.48
CA LEU A 43 -0.65 -19.15 -4.04
C LEU A 43 -1.52 -20.35 -4.41
N PHE A 44 -2.85 -20.22 -4.35
CA PHE A 44 -3.76 -21.28 -4.76
C PHE A 44 -3.66 -21.59 -6.26
N ILE A 45 -3.52 -20.56 -7.11
CA ILE A 45 -3.30 -20.73 -8.54
C ILE A 45 -1.91 -21.33 -8.80
N LEU A 46 -0.87 -20.81 -8.12
CA LEU A 46 0.51 -21.26 -8.28
C LEU A 46 0.68 -22.74 -7.91
N ASP A 47 -0.06 -23.18 -6.89
CA ASP A 47 -0.06 -24.57 -6.45
C ASP A 47 -0.57 -25.55 -7.51
N LYS A 48 -1.56 -25.14 -8.32
CA LYS A 48 -2.04 -25.96 -9.44
C LYS A 48 -1.00 -26.09 -10.56
N ILE A 49 -0.11 -25.10 -10.69
CA ILE A 49 0.91 -25.05 -11.75
C ILE A 49 2.19 -25.76 -11.30
N THR A 50 2.54 -25.63 -10.01
CA THR A 50 3.84 -26.03 -9.48
C THR A 50 3.68 -27.15 -8.45
N PRO A 51 3.92 -28.43 -8.80
CA PRO A 51 3.80 -29.57 -7.88
C PRO A 51 4.84 -29.58 -6.74
N LEU A 52 5.76 -28.60 -6.68
CA LEU A 52 6.81 -28.50 -5.66
C LEU A 52 6.29 -28.23 -4.23
N LEU A 53 5.08 -27.66 -4.08
CA LEU A 53 4.51 -27.29 -2.79
C LEU A 53 3.78 -28.45 -2.08
N PHE A 54 3.97 -29.70 -2.52
CA PHE A 54 3.31 -30.89 -1.96
C PHE A 54 3.90 -31.32 -0.61
N PHE A 55 5.19 -31.07 -0.37
CA PHE A 55 5.88 -31.53 0.84
C PHE A 55 5.53 -30.73 2.11
N LEU A 56 4.84 -29.58 1.98
CA LEU A 56 4.48 -28.73 3.12
C LEU A 56 3.06 -29.03 3.62
N PRO A 57 2.82 -28.98 4.95
CA PRO A 57 1.48 -29.10 5.48
C PRO A 57 0.59 -27.94 5.01
N ALA A 58 -0.67 -28.26 4.68
CA ALA A 58 -1.61 -27.33 4.06
C ALA A 58 -1.79 -26.02 4.84
N LEU A 59 -1.78 -26.07 6.17
CA LEU A 59 -1.90 -24.89 7.03
C LEU A 59 -0.72 -23.92 6.84
N LEU A 60 0.51 -24.44 6.76
CA LEU A 60 1.69 -23.60 6.56
C LEU A 60 1.67 -22.92 5.20
N LYS A 61 1.23 -23.66 4.19
CA LYS A 61 1.17 -23.23 2.80
C LYS A 61 0.12 -22.15 2.55
N TYR A 62 -1.09 -22.29 3.09
CA TYR A 62 -2.19 -21.35 2.80
C TYR A 62 -2.45 -20.33 3.91
N VAL A 63 -1.83 -20.45 5.08
CA VAL A 63 -1.98 -19.47 6.17
C VAL A 63 -0.66 -18.74 6.40
N VAL A 64 0.42 -19.47 6.67
CA VAL A 64 1.70 -18.86 7.08
C VAL A 64 2.39 -18.15 5.91
N MET A 65 2.48 -18.79 4.74
CA MET A 65 3.06 -18.16 3.54
C MET A 65 2.35 -16.87 3.11
N PRO A 66 1.02 -16.84 2.88
CA PRO A 66 0.35 -15.62 2.45
C PRO A 66 0.39 -14.54 3.53
N TYR A 67 0.35 -14.91 4.82
CA TYR A 67 0.54 -13.95 5.92
C TYR A 67 1.95 -13.34 5.93
N GLY A 68 2.99 -14.15 5.71
CA GLY A 68 4.37 -13.69 5.60
C GLY A 68 4.58 -12.75 4.41
N ILE A 69 4.07 -13.13 3.23
CA ILE A 69 4.12 -12.31 2.01
C ILE A 69 3.35 -11.01 2.22
N MET A 70 2.13 -11.07 2.76
CA MET A 70 1.32 -9.90 3.08
C MET A 70 2.09 -8.96 4.01
N LYS A 71 2.63 -9.45 5.13
CA LYS A 71 3.40 -8.61 6.07
C LYS A 71 4.65 -8.02 5.42
N PHE A 72 5.32 -8.76 4.54
CA PHE A 72 6.44 -8.24 3.78
C PHE A 72 6.01 -7.08 2.88
N LEU A 73 4.93 -7.24 2.11
CA LEU A 73 4.38 -6.21 1.23
C LEU A 73 4.00 -4.93 1.98
N LEU A 74 3.46 -5.04 3.20
CA LEU A 74 3.06 -3.86 3.97
C LEU A 74 4.21 -3.21 4.75
N LYS A 75 5.17 -3.98 5.27
CA LYS A 75 6.21 -3.47 6.18
C LYS A 75 7.43 -2.93 5.45
N LYS A 76 7.82 -3.55 4.33
CA LYS A 76 9.03 -3.17 3.60
C LYS A 76 8.70 -2.12 2.55
N LYS A 77 9.48 -1.03 2.52
CA LYS A 77 9.51 -0.09 1.39
C LYS A 77 10.76 -0.39 0.59
N LEU A 78 10.61 -0.64 -0.70
CA LEU A 78 11.72 -0.80 -1.64
C LEU A 78 11.93 0.57 -2.28
N ASP A 79 13.10 1.17 -2.05
CA ASP A 79 13.48 2.46 -2.66
C ASP A 79 12.48 3.61 -2.37
N GLY A 80 11.91 3.63 -1.16
CA GLY A 80 10.87 4.58 -0.75
C GLY A 80 9.47 4.31 -1.32
N LYS A 81 9.35 3.46 -2.34
CA LYS A 81 8.10 3.02 -2.95
C LYS A 81 7.54 1.79 -2.21
N PRO A 82 6.22 1.56 -2.26
CA PRO A 82 5.68 0.31 -1.77
C PRO A 82 6.08 -0.84 -2.71
N PRO A 83 6.34 -2.04 -2.19
CA PRO A 83 7.08 -3.09 -2.88
C PRO A 83 6.33 -3.63 -4.09
N GLN A 84 4.99 -3.71 -4.04
CA GLN A 84 4.19 -4.12 -5.19
C GLN A 84 4.33 -3.16 -6.39
N LYS A 85 4.45 -1.85 -6.14
CA LYS A 85 4.65 -0.87 -7.22
C LYS A 85 6.06 -1.00 -7.78
N TYR A 86 7.04 -1.14 -6.90
CA TYR A 86 8.43 -1.38 -7.29
C TYR A 86 8.56 -2.60 -8.21
N PHE A 87 7.92 -3.72 -7.88
CA PHE A 87 7.96 -4.90 -8.74
C PHE A 87 7.27 -4.68 -10.09
N ILE A 88 6.10 -4.04 -10.12
CA ILE A 88 5.41 -3.73 -11.39
C ILE A 88 6.28 -2.82 -12.26
N ASP A 89 6.89 -1.78 -11.68
CA ASP A 89 7.79 -0.87 -12.38
C ASP A 89 9.03 -1.62 -12.89
N TYR A 90 9.60 -2.52 -12.08
CA TYR A 90 10.73 -3.36 -12.46
C TYR A 90 10.38 -4.34 -13.59
N PHE A 91 9.24 -5.01 -13.51
CA PHE A 91 8.77 -5.91 -14.57
C PHE A 91 8.46 -5.14 -15.86
N ARG A 92 7.86 -3.94 -15.76
CA ARG A 92 7.69 -3.04 -16.92
C ARG A 92 9.04 -2.69 -17.52
N TYR A 93 10.01 -2.27 -16.71
CA TYR A 93 11.36 -1.96 -17.19
C TYR A 93 12.04 -3.15 -17.90
N LEU A 94 11.85 -4.38 -17.40
CA LEU A 94 12.40 -5.57 -18.05
C LEU A 94 11.67 -5.94 -19.36
N LEU A 95 10.35 -5.76 -19.42
CA LEU A 95 9.54 -6.07 -20.60
C LEU A 95 9.67 -5.00 -21.69
N ASP A 96 9.94 -3.76 -21.29
CA ASP A 96 10.09 -2.63 -22.18
C ASP A 96 11.52 -2.60 -22.74
N ARG A 97 11.72 -3.31 -23.86
CA ARG A 97 12.99 -3.33 -24.59
C ARG A 97 13.17 -1.99 -25.32
N LYS A 98 13.68 -0.98 -24.62
CA LYS A 98 13.86 0.43 -25.03
C LYS A 98 12.55 1.19 -25.23
N SER A 99 12.12 1.93 -24.22
CA SER A 99 11.59 3.28 -24.44
C SER A 99 11.90 4.16 -23.22
N ASP A 100 12.48 5.34 -23.46
CA ASP A 100 12.82 6.36 -22.48
C ASP A 100 11.58 6.73 -21.64
N LEU A 101 11.68 6.63 -20.32
CA LEU A 101 10.60 7.04 -19.41
C LEU A 101 11.16 7.89 -18.26
N GLU A 102 11.06 9.20 -18.42
CA GLU A 102 11.15 10.21 -17.36
C GLU A 102 10.03 9.98 -16.32
N PHE A 103 10.32 9.17 -15.29
CA PHE A 103 9.34 8.67 -14.32
C PHE A 103 9.36 9.45 -12.99
N TYR A 104 9.08 10.76 -13.00
CA TYR A 104 8.86 11.53 -11.75
C TYR A 104 7.86 12.69 -11.92
N ARG A 105 6.60 12.43 -12.27
CA ARG A 105 5.52 13.40 -11.98
C ARG A 105 4.13 12.79 -11.97
N GLN A 106 3.78 11.98 -10.97
CA GLN A 106 2.37 11.62 -10.78
C GLN A 106 2.04 11.14 -9.37
N THR A 107 2.29 11.98 -8.34
CA THR A 107 1.48 11.97 -7.10
C THR A 107 1.87 13.16 -6.21
N GLU A 108 1.32 14.35 -6.48
CA GLU A 108 1.05 15.42 -5.48
C GLU A 108 0.30 16.65 -6.06
N GLN A 109 -0.14 16.63 -7.33
CA GLN A 109 -0.87 17.74 -7.97
C GLN A 109 -2.41 17.61 -7.82
N GLN A 110 -2.88 17.20 -6.64
CA GLN A 110 -4.25 17.47 -6.16
C GLN A 110 -4.18 18.42 -4.95
N SER A 111 -3.33 19.44 -5.00
CA SER A 111 -3.71 20.73 -4.43
C SER A 111 -4.34 21.50 -5.57
N GLU A 112 -5.63 21.80 -5.44
CA GLU A 112 -6.28 22.85 -6.22
C GLU A 112 -5.30 24.02 -6.39
N GLU A 113 -5.27 24.66 -7.56
CA GLU A 113 -4.82 26.04 -7.65
C GLU A 113 -5.68 26.85 -6.67
N ILE A 114 -5.29 26.88 -5.40
CA ILE A 114 -5.61 27.99 -4.52
C ILE A 114 -4.79 29.12 -5.13
N LYS A 115 -5.43 29.82 -6.07
CA LYS A 115 -5.01 31.11 -6.57
C LYS A 115 -5.00 32.02 -5.35
N ILE A 116 -3.88 32.07 -4.64
CA ILE A 116 -3.71 32.95 -3.49
C ILE A 116 -3.62 34.36 -4.06
N HIS A 117 -4.77 35.00 -4.19
CA HIS A 117 -4.84 36.43 -4.46
C HIS A 117 -4.38 37.13 -3.19
N TRP A 118 -3.12 37.57 -3.17
CA TRP A 118 -2.60 38.41 -2.11
C TRP A 118 -3.07 39.85 -2.36
N ASP A 119 -4.18 40.25 -1.75
CA ASP A 119 -4.51 41.67 -1.58
C ASP A 119 -3.70 42.23 -0.41
N CYS A 120 -2.51 42.75 -0.72
CA CYS A 120 -1.75 43.56 0.23
C CYS A 120 -2.43 44.94 0.37
N THR A 121 -3.18 45.14 1.45
CA THR A 121 -3.59 46.49 1.86
C THR A 121 -2.36 47.23 2.40
N SER A 122 -1.81 48.16 1.63
CA SER A 122 -0.90 49.17 2.18
C SER A 122 -1.71 50.09 3.09
N ARG A 123 -1.54 49.97 4.40
CA ARG A 123 -2.05 50.96 5.35
C ARG A 123 -0.87 51.86 5.72
N ASN A 124 -0.77 52.99 5.04
CA ASN A 124 0.04 54.12 5.49
C ASN A 124 -0.67 54.75 6.68
N PHE A 125 -0.01 54.76 7.84
CA PHE A 125 -0.23 55.73 8.91
C PHE A 125 1.07 55.87 9.72
#